data_AF-A0A955TYY8-F1
#
_entry.id   AF-A0A955TYY8-F1
#
_cell.length_a   1.000
_cell.length_b   1.000
_cell.length_c   1.000
_cell.angle_alpha   90.00
_cell.angle_beta   90.00
_cell.angle_gamma   90.00
#
_symmetry.space_group_name_H-M   'P 1'
#
loop_
_entity.id
_entity.type
_entity.pdbx_description
1 polymer ?
#
loop_
_entity_poly.entity_id
_entity_poly.type
_entity_poly.pdbx_seq_one_letter_code
_entity_poly.pdbx_strand_id
1 'polypeptide(L)'
;MEFFNLLYLATGPGIALAIFLYYSDKWEPEPRWMVIKSFLLGGFAVFPSAYIEETLQTAYHLNDTAPGFGWEVLVNAFVVVALVEELFKVLLLKAFLYDDRQFNEPFDGIVYGGIMGCGFATFENVIYVFSYGQSVGLLRMVTAVPGHAFLGIIFGYFLGTAKFSPNGKAVIFKGAALVVLLHGLYDTVVFSQTSWSFLYLLVMVSLGIYFGLRAKKELARHSKVIEFFRKQFCVLKNGNRSGPFLLKDIRNKIAEGQFETDDILEETSSGKQTTIKEIFFKEIGARHVYLTGFPPARQPPAQIILFFVMTLGFYFYFWFHKILRQIRNQKRCRVNPELRVMLLFILTLVPFFLFGRFQQLFASQEETRMAEWTLYFFVSGMEAYFLLGLLQILNRVIRGKIKSPFNLWILVGLFFILSLTAKSLPLGMPGYWVTEFAVLGLQGAVLARVQKDLNHFWELERDLWEKKTNA
;
A
#
# COMPACT_ATOMS: atom_id res chain seq x y z
N MET A 1 13.51 7.99 -27.14
CA MET A 1 12.93 8.62 -25.94
C MET A 1 11.61 7.97 -25.55
N GLU A 2 10.70 7.74 -26.49
CA GLU A 2 9.38 7.11 -26.23
C GLU A 2 9.47 5.74 -25.55
N PHE A 3 10.32 4.83 -26.06
CA PHE A 3 10.56 3.52 -25.43
C PHE A 3 10.88 3.63 -23.93
N PHE A 4 11.80 4.52 -23.56
CA PHE A 4 12.21 4.70 -22.16
C PHE A 4 11.09 5.33 -21.30
N ASN A 5 10.28 6.22 -21.87
CA ASN A 5 9.12 6.80 -21.19
C ASN A 5 8.05 5.73 -20.90
N LEU A 6 7.75 4.87 -21.88
CA LEU A 6 6.80 3.76 -21.73
C LEU A 6 7.32 2.73 -20.72
N LEU A 7 8.60 2.38 -20.79
CA LEU A 7 9.22 1.46 -19.83
C LEU A 7 9.18 2.01 -18.40
N TYR A 8 9.48 3.30 -18.22
CA TYR A 8 9.40 3.96 -16.91
C TYR A 8 7.98 3.96 -16.36
N LEU A 9 6.99 4.35 -17.18
CA LEU A 9 5.59 4.36 -16.79
C LEU A 9 5.07 2.96 -16.45
N ALA A 10 5.51 1.95 -17.20
CA ALA A 10 5.14 0.57 -17.00
C ALA A 10 5.68 0.00 -15.68
N THR A 11 6.97 0.26 -15.39
CA THR A 11 7.70 -0.43 -14.31
C THR A 11 7.83 0.37 -13.02
N GLY A 12 7.94 1.70 -13.11
CA GLY A 12 8.19 2.60 -12.00
C GLY A 12 7.19 2.45 -10.85
N PRO A 13 5.87 2.51 -11.10
CA PRO A 13 4.87 2.43 -10.03
C PRO A 13 4.91 1.11 -9.24
N GLY A 14 5.02 -0.02 -9.93
CA GLY A 14 5.06 -1.34 -9.29
C GLY A 14 6.33 -1.55 -8.47
N ILE A 15 7.49 -1.13 -9.00
CA ILE A 15 8.76 -1.15 -8.26
C ILE A 15 8.72 -0.22 -7.05
N ALA A 16 8.18 1.01 -7.20
CA ALA A 16 8.07 1.97 -6.11
C ALA A 16 7.16 1.44 -4.97
N LEU A 17 6.04 0.79 -5.31
CA LEU A 17 5.18 0.14 -4.33
C LEU A 17 5.90 -1.03 -3.64
N ALA A 18 6.66 -1.84 -4.38
CA ALA A 18 7.42 -2.93 -3.79
C ALA A 18 8.46 -2.41 -2.78
N ILE A 19 9.20 -1.35 -3.15
CA ILE A 19 10.15 -0.67 -2.26
C ILE A 19 9.43 -0.12 -1.02
N PHE A 20 8.27 0.50 -1.20
CA PHE A 20 7.47 1.03 -0.09
C PHE A 20 6.98 -0.06 0.87
N LEU A 21 6.58 -1.23 0.35
CA LEU A 21 6.18 -2.38 1.17
C LEU A 21 7.37 -2.95 1.93
N TYR A 22 8.51 -3.11 1.27
CA TYR A 22 9.74 -3.57 1.90
C TYR A 22 10.14 -2.69 3.09
N TYR A 23 10.18 -1.37 2.90
CA TYR A 23 10.51 -0.43 3.99
C TYR A 23 9.35 -0.14 4.96
N SER A 24 8.17 -0.72 4.72
CA SER A 24 7.06 -0.63 5.66
C SER A 24 7.19 -1.61 6.82
N ASP A 25 7.96 -2.70 6.63
CA ASP A 25 8.41 -3.52 7.73
C ASP A 25 9.50 -2.79 8.51
N LYS A 26 9.29 -2.66 9.82
CA LYS A 26 10.18 -1.90 10.70
C LYS A 26 10.88 -2.75 11.74
N TRP A 27 10.30 -3.89 12.09
CA TRP A 27 10.73 -4.66 13.25
C TRP A 27 11.61 -5.83 12.82
N GLU A 28 11.33 -6.44 11.66
CA GLU A 28 12.13 -7.53 11.09
C GLU A 28 12.14 -7.44 9.56
N PRO A 29 12.97 -6.58 8.96
CA PRO A 29 13.00 -6.45 7.51
C PRO A 29 13.37 -7.78 6.83
N GLU A 30 12.53 -8.20 5.90
CA GLU A 30 12.73 -9.42 5.14
C GLU A 30 14.11 -9.51 4.44
N PRO A 31 14.68 -10.71 4.27
CA PRO A 31 15.84 -10.90 3.43
C PRO A 31 15.58 -10.38 2.02
N ARG A 32 16.48 -9.53 1.49
CA ARG A 32 16.32 -8.92 0.16
C ARG A 32 16.08 -9.96 -0.94
N TRP A 33 16.68 -11.14 -0.82
CA TRP A 33 16.51 -12.21 -1.79
C TRP A 33 15.09 -12.79 -1.78
N MET A 34 14.41 -12.89 -0.63
CA MET A 34 13.01 -13.30 -0.54
C MET A 34 12.08 -12.28 -1.19
N VAL A 35 12.38 -10.99 -1.00
CA VAL A 35 11.65 -9.88 -1.63
C VAL A 35 11.81 -9.93 -3.15
N ILE A 36 13.05 -10.03 -3.65
CA ILE A 36 13.32 -10.13 -5.09
C ILE A 36 12.66 -11.39 -5.67
N LYS A 37 12.78 -12.54 -4.99
CA LYS A 37 12.15 -13.81 -5.39
C LYS A 37 10.63 -13.66 -5.48
N SER A 38 9.99 -13.06 -4.47
CA SER A 38 8.54 -12.80 -4.47
C SER A 38 8.11 -11.93 -5.64
N PHE A 39 8.87 -10.87 -5.91
CA PHE A 39 8.58 -9.95 -7.03
C PHE A 39 8.71 -10.66 -8.38
N LEU A 40 9.79 -11.43 -8.59
CA LEU A 40 10.02 -12.16 -9.82
C LEU A 40 9.00 -13.30 -10.03
N LEU A 41 8.59 -13.99 -8.96
CA LEU A 41 7.51 -14.98 -9.03
C LEU A 41 6.18 -14.36 -9.43
N GLY A 42 5.88 -13.15 -8.94
CA GLY A 42 4.73 -12.37 -9.37
C GLY A 42 4.79 -12.03 -10.86
N GLY A 43 5.95 -11.52 -11.32
CA GLY A 43 6.16 -11.25 -12.75
C GLY A 43 6.06 -12.51 -13.61
N PHE A 44 6.56 -13.64 -13.11
CA PHE A 44 6.47 -14.92 -13.80
C PHE A 44 5.03 -15.43 -13.91
N ALA A 45 4.17 -15.20 -12.90
CA ALA A 45 2.77 -15.60 -12.95
C ALA A 45 1.99 -14.99 -14.14
N VAL A 46 2.42 -13.84 -14.67
CA VAL A 46 1.76 -13.19 -15.82
C VAL A 46 1.75 -14.09 -17.06
N PHE A 47 2.83 -14.82 -17.34
CA PHE A 47 2.96 -15.61 -18.56
C PHE A 47 2.01 -16.80 -18.66
N PRO A 48 1.93 -17.72 -17.67
CA PRO A 48 0.97 -18.81 -17.72
C PRO A 48 -0.48 -18.30 -17.58
N SER A 49 -0.71 -17.21 -16.84
CA SER A 49 -2.02 -16.56 -16.76
C SER A 49 -2.49 -16.08 -18.13
N ALA A 50 -1.69 -15.24 -18.80
CA ALA A 50 -2.00 -14.71 -20.12
C ALA A 50 -2.26 -15.81 -21.16
N TYR A 51 -1.44 -16.88 -21.16
CA TYR A 51 -1.63 -18.01 -22.08
C TYR A 51 -2.98 -18.72 -21.87
N ILE A 52 -3.34 -18.99 -20.62
CA ILE A 52 -4.62 -19.66 -20.29
C ILE A 52 -5.80 -18.74 -20.57
N GLU A 53 -5.69 -17.46 -20.22
CA GLU A 53 -6.70 -16.44 -20.52
C GLU A 53 -6.97 -16.34 -22.02
N GLU A 54 -5.93 -16.15 -22.83
CA GLU A 54 -6.06 -16.05 -24.30
C GLU A 54 -6.72 -17.31 -24.89
N THR A 55 -6.33 -18.49 -24.40
CA THR A 55 -6.90 -19.77 -24.82
C THR A 55 -8.40 -19.84 -24.49
N LEU A 56 -8.78 -19.50 -23.26
CA LEU A 56 -10.17 -19.55 -22.80
C LEU A 56 -11.02 -18.48 -23.50
N GLN A 57 -10.52 -17.26 -23.62
CA GLN A 57 -11.24 -16.17 -24.29
C GLN A 57 -11.50 -16.50 -25.76
N THR A 58 -10.53 -17.10 -26.45
CA THR A 58 -10.68 -17.56 -27.84
C THR A 58 -11.66 -18.72 -27.94
N ALA A 59 -11.56 -19.73 -27.08
CA ALA A 59 -12.42 -20.91 -27.10
C ALA A 59 -13.90 -20.59 -26.83
N TYR A 60 -14.18 -19.58 -26.01
CA TYR A 60 -15.54 -19.17 -25.65
C TYR A 60 -16.00 -17.88 -26.36
N HIS A 61 -15.25 -17.38 -27.34
CA HIS A 61 -15.56 -16.14 -28.09
C HIS A 61 -15.81 -14.91 -27.20
N LEU A 62 -15.03 -14.76 -26.12
CA LEU A 62 -15.17 -13.67 -25.15
C LEU A 62 -14.42 -12.39 -25.57
N ASN A 63 -13.60 -12.45 -26.61
CA ASN A 63 -12.80 -11.32 -27.13
C ASN A 63 -13.64 -10.21 -27.79
N ASP A 64 -14.81 -10.55 -28.34
CA ASP A 64 -15.70 -9.62 -29.06
C ASP A 64 -16.89 -9.17 -28.21
N THR A 65 -16.76 -9.22 -26.89
CA THR A 65 -17.89 -8.93 -25.98
C THR A 65 -18.33 -7.47 -26.08
N ALA A 66 -19.63 -7.27 -26.29
CA ALA A 66 -20.21 -5.93 -26.36
C ALA A 66 -20.04 -5.19 -25.01
N PRO A 67 -19.73 -3.87 -25.02
CA PRO A 67 -19.70 -3.07 -23.81
C PRO A 67 -20.99 -3.17 -23.00
N GLY A 68 -20.89 -3.37 -21.69
CA GLY A 68 -22.04 -3.46 -20.79
C GLY A 68 -21.84 -4.44 -19.63
N PHE A 69 -22.93 -4.76 -18.93
CA PHE A 69 -22.93 -5.75 -17.83
C PHE A 69 -23.59 -7.06 -18.26
N GLY A 70 -23.13 -7.61 -19.40
CA GLY A 70 -23.55 -8.91 -19.90
C GLY A 70 -22.97 -10.07 -19.08
N TRP A 71 -23.54 -11.28 -19.24
CA TRP A 71 -23.04 -12.48 -18.56
C TRP A 71 -21.64 -12.86 -19.06
N GLU A 72 -21.33 -12.56 -20.32
CA GLU A 72 -20.03 -12.80 -20.96
C GLU A 72 -18.93 -11.97 -20.29
N VAL A 73 -19.23 -10.71 -19.95
CA VAL A 73 -18.31 -9.81 -19.22
C VAL A 73 -18.05 -10.37 -17.83
N LEU A 74 -19.09 -10.84 -17.13
CA LEU A 74 -18.93 -11.44 -15.80
C LEU A 74 -18.12 -12.74 -15.85
N VAL A 75 -18.36 -13.61 -16.84
CA VAL A 75 -17.60 -14.84 -17.01
C VAL A 75 -16.13 -14.53 -17.33
N ASN A 76 -15.88 -13.61 -18.26
CA ASN A 76 -14.52 -13.19 -18.60
C ASN A 76 -13.80 -12.60 -17.37
N ALA A 77 -14.44 -11.67 -16.66
CA ALA A 77 -13.87 -11.00 -15.50
C ALA A 77 -13.58 -11.97 -14.33
N PHE A 78 -14.56 -12.77 -13.91
CA PHE A 78 -14.41 -13.59 -12.70
C PHE A 78 -13.71 -14.93 -12.94
N VAL A 79 -14.05 -15.61 -14.03
CA VAL A 79 -13.64 -17.00 -14.26
C VAL A 79 -12.39 -17.07 -15.12
N VAL A 80 -12.31 -16.24 -16.16
CA VAL A 80 -11.19 -16.31 -17.10
C VAL A 80 -10.01 -15.50 -16.61
N VAL A 81 -10.19 -14.24 -16.26
CA VAL A 81 -9.09 -13.36 -15.83
C VAL A 81 -8.83 -13.51 -14.33
N ALA A 82 -9.75 -13.06 -13.48
CA ALA A 82 -9.49 -12.97 -12.04
C ALA A 82 -9.14 -14.31 -11.38
N LEU A 83 -9.87 -15.39 -11.69
CA LEU A 83 -9.60 -16.71 -11.13
C LEU A 83 -8.24 -17.25 -11.58
N VAL A 84 -7.91 -17.14 -12.87
CA VAL A 84 -6.66 -17.69 -13.42
C VAL A 84 -5.46 -16.93 -12.87
N GLU A 85 -5.48 -15.60 -12.93
CA GLU A 85 -4.43 -14.76 -12.38
C GLU A 85 -4.17 -15.02 -10.90
N GLU A 86 -5.22 -14.94 -10.08
CA GLU A 86 -5.07 -15.10 -8.63
C GLU A 86 -4.69 -16.55 -8.29
N LEU A 87 -5.19 -17.54 -9.03
CA LEU A 87 -4.79 -18.94 -8.83
C LEU A 87 -3.28 -19.12 -9.05
N PHE A 88 -2.71 -18.59 -10.14
CA PHE A 88 -1.27 -18.71 -10.38
C PHE A 88 -0.44 -17.99 -9.31
N LYS A 89 -0.85 -16.78 -8.89
CA LYS A 89 -0.20 -16.07 -7.77
C LYS A 89 -0.25 -16.92 -6.49
N VAL A 90 -1.41 -17.45 -6.14
CA VAL A 90 -1.61 -18.31 -4.96
C VAL A 90 -0.73 -19.57 -5.02
N LEU A 91 -0.72 -20.26 -6.17
CA LEU A 91 0.05 -21.48 -6.36
C LEU A 91 1.55 -21.24 -6.24
N LEU A 92 2.09 -20.20 -6.90
CA LEU A 92 3.51 -19.88 -6.83
C LEU A 92 3.92 -19.41 -5.42
N LEU A 93 3.11 -18.56 -4.78
CA LEU A 93 3.39 -18.10 -3.43
C LEU A 93 3.42 -19.29 -2.46
N LYS A 94 2.46 -20.21 -2.59
CA LYS A 94 2.42 -21.42 -1.77
C LYS A 94 3.58 -22.37 -2.05
N ALA A 95 3.90 -22.62 -3.31
CA ALA A 95 4.95 -23.57 -3.68
C ALA A 95 6.36 -23.11 -3.30
N PHE A 96 6.63 -21.80 -3.37
CA PHE A 96 8.00 -21.29 -3.27
C PHE A 96 8.30 -20.47 -2.01
N LEU A 97 7.29 -19.96 -1.31
CA LEU A 97 7.48 -19.03 -0.19
C LEU A 97 6.80 -19.52 1.10
N TYR A 98 5.69 -20.24 1.02
CA TYR A 98 4.91 -20.64 2.21
C TYR A 98 5.67 -21.53 3.18
N ASP A 99 6.41 -22.52 2.68
CA ASP A 99 7.19 -23.45 3.52
C ASP A 99 8.63 -22.97 3.74
N ASP A 100 8.98 -21.77 3.25
CA ASP A 100 10.30 -21.18 3.49
C ASP A 100 10.46 -20.87 4.99
N ARG A 101 11.68 -21.07 5.51
CA ARG A 101 12.02 -20.82 6.92
C ARG A 101 12.01 -19.33 7.25
N GLN A 102 12.26 -18.48 6.25
CA GLN A 102 12.20 -17.02 6.41
C GLN A 102 10.75 -16.55 6.61
N PHE A 103 9.75 -17.34 6.22
CA PHE A 103 8.35 -17.09 6.59
C PHE A 103 8.12 -17.58 8.03
N ASN A 104 8.64 -16.85 9.00
CA ASN A 104 8.67 -17.19 10.42
C ASN A 104 7.59 -16.48 11.26
N GLU A 105 6.90 -15.47 10.72
CA GLU A 105 5.76 -14.81 11.36
C GLU A 105 4.60 -14.53 10.38
N PRO A 106 3.36 -14.30 10.87
CA PRO A 106 2.22 -14.04 9.97
C PRO A 106 2.37 -12.79 9.09
N PHE A 107 3.27 -11.87 9.44
CA PHE A 107 3.47 -10.62 8.72
C PHE A 107 4.14 -10.82 7.36
N ASP A 108 5.07 -11.76 7.29
CA ASP A 108 5.86 -12.09 6.10
C ASP A 108 4.95 -12.43 4.93
N GLY A 109 3.82 -13.09 5.21
CA GLY A 109 2.77 -13.37 4.23
C GLY A 109 2.28 -12.11 3.50
N ILE A 110 2.10 -11.00 4.22
CA ILE A 110 1.70 -9.71 3.62
C ILE A 110 2.81 -9.08 2.82
N VAL A 111 4.05 -9.14 3.31
CA VAL A 111 5.19 -8.60 2.58
C VAL A 111 5.35 -9.39 1.29
N TYR A 112 5.49 -10.70 1.36
CA TYR A 112 5.65 -11.57 0.20
C TYR A 112 4.47 -11.49 -0.77
N GLY A 113 3.24 -11.51 -0.25
CA GLY A 113 2.02 -11.37 -1.07
C GLY A 113 1.93 -10.02 -1.76
N GLY A 114 2.15 -8.92 -1.03
CA GLY A 114 2.13 -7.59 -1.61
C GLY A 114 3.24 -7.37 -2.65
N ILE A 115 4.47 -7.85 -2.36
CA ILE A 115 5.60 -7.78 -3.28
C ILE A 115 5.34 -8.63 -4.53
N MET A 116 4.74 -9.81 -4.40
CA MET A 116 4.31 -10.63 -5.52
C MET A 116 3.26 -9.90 -6.37
N GLY A 117 2.28 -9.25 -5.74
CA GLY A 117 1.29 -8.42 -6.43
C GLY A 117 1.93 -7.25 -7.19
N CYS A 118 2.93 -6.58 -6.60
CA CYS A 118 3.71 -5.54 -7.27
C CYS A 118 4.51 -6.07 -8.48
N GLY A 119 5.08 -7.27 -8.36
CA GLY A 119 5.79 -7.94 -9.44
C GLY A 119 4.87 -8.29 -10.60
N PHE A 120 3.73 -8.91 -10.30
CA PHE A 120 2.69 -9.23 -11.29
C PHE A 120 2.24 -7.98 -12.04
N ALA A 121 1.82 -6.94 -11.28
CA ALA A 121 1.42 -5.66 -11.85
C ALA A 121 2.49 -5.04 -12.74
N THR A 122 3.77 -5.13 -12.35
CA THR A 122 4.87 -4.53 -13.12
C THR A 122 4.99 -5.17 -14.49
N PHE A 123 5.01 -6.50 -14.56
CA PHE A 123 5.20 -7.23 -15.81
C PHE A 123 3.96 -7.13 -16.71
N GLU A 124 2.78 -7.27 -16.14
CA GLU A 124 1.52 -7.13 -16.86
C GLU A 124 1.37 -5.69 -17.39
N ASN A 125 1.71 -4.67 -16.59
CA ASN A 125 1.66 -3.28 -17.03
C ASN A 125 2.66 -2.97 -18.15
N VAL A 126 3.80 -3.68 -18.24
CA VAL A 126 4.67 -3.60 -19.43
C VAL A 126 3.92 -4.06 -20.67
N ILE A 127 3.24 -5.21 -20.63
CA ILE A 127 2.46 -5.71 -21.77
C ILE A 127 1.39 -4.68 -22.18
N TYR A 128 0.62 -4.17 -21.22
CA TYR A 128 -0.44 -3.20 -21.52
C TYR A 128 0.07 -1.86 -22.05
N VAL A 129 1.12 -1.29 -21.46
CA VAL A 129 1.63 0.03 -21.88
C VAL A 129 2.27 -0.02 -23.26
N PHE A 130 2.96 -1.12 -23.59
CA PHE A 130 3.53 -1.29 -24.93
C PHE A 130 2.48 -1.63 -25.99
N SER A 131 1.37 -2.29 -25.62
CA SER A 131 0.28 -2.60 -26.55
C SER A 131 -0.68 -1.43 -26.79
N TYR A 132 -0.97 -0.64 -25.75
CA TYR A 132 -2.04 0.36 -25.78
C TYR A 132 -1.59 1.80 -25.53
N GLY A 133 -0.30 2.01 -25.24
CA GLY A 133 0.33 3.32 -25.13
C GLY A 133 0.24 3.98 -23.74
N GLN A 134 0.70 5.23 -23.69
CA GLN A 134 0.94 5.97 -22.45
C GLN A 134 -0.33 6.25 -21.64
N SER A 135 -1.47 6.52 -22.28
CA SER A 135 -2.73 6.82 -21.60
C SER A 135 -3.19 5.65 -20.72
N VAL A 136 -3.06 4.41 -21.22
CA VAL A 136 -3.36 3.20 -20.46
C VAL A 136 -2.40 3.03 -19.28
N GLY A 137 -1.12 3.34 -19.46
CA GLY A 137 -0.14 3.29 -18.37
C GLY A 137 -0.44 4.25 -17.22
N LEU A 138 -0.86 5.48 -17.54
CA LEU A 138 -1.24 6.47 -16.54
C LEU A 138 -2.48 6.04 -15.75
N LEU A 139 -3.48 5.46 -16.43
CA LEU A 139 -4.67 4.93 -15.76
C LEU A 139 -4.31 3.75 -14.85
N ARG A 140 -3.58 2.76 -15.38
CA ARG A 140 -3.19 1.56 -14.65
C ARG A 140 -2.28 1.85 -13.45
N MET A 141 -1.44 2.88 -13.53
CA MET A 141 -0.61 3.36 -12.42
C MET A 141 -1.44 3.68 -11.15
N VAL A 142 -2.67 4.18 -11.30
CA VAL A 142 -3.53 4.57 -10.17
C VAL A 142 -4.65 3.57 -9.89
N THR A 143 -4.88 2.60 -10.79
CA THR A 143 -5.93 1.57 -10.66
C THR A 143 -5.33 0.16 -10.49
N ALA A 144 -4.95 -0.49 -11.58
CA ALA A 144 -4.53 -1.89 -11.64
C ALA A 144 -3.28 -2.16 -10.80
N VAL A 145 -2.26 -1.30 -10.92
CA VAL A 145 -0.97 -1.52 -10.27
C VAL A 145 -1.07 -1.49 -8.74
N PRO A 146 -1.71 -0.49 -8.12
CA PRO A 146 -2.06 -0.56 -6.70
C PRO A 146 -3.02 -1.72 -6.40
N GLY A 147 -3.98 -1.99 -7.27
CA GLY A 147 -4.97 -3.07 -7.15
C GLY A 147 -4.33 -4.44 -6.89
N HIS A 148 -3.43 -4.90 -7.75
CA HIS A 148 -2.73 -6.17 -7.56
C HIS A 148 -1.85 -6.18 -6.31
N ALA A 149 -1.20 -5.07 -5.98
CA ALA A 149 -0.45 -4.97 -4.72
C ALA A 149 -1.39 -5.17 -3.51
N PHE A 150 -2.59 -4.59 -3.53
CA PHE A 150 -3.59 -4.76 -2.47
C PHE A 150 -4.17 -6.17 -2.41
N LEU A 151 -4.49 -6.77 -3.56
CA LEU A 151 -4.95 -8.16 -3.63
C LEU A 151 -3.88 -9.10 -3.07
N GLY A 152 -2.61 -8.89 -3.43
CA GLY A 152 -1.46 -9.60 -2.87
C GLY A 152 -1.33 -9.45 -1.35
N ILE A 153 -1.50 -8.24 -0.81
CA ILE A 153 -1.53 -7.97 0.64
C ILE A 153 -2.68 -8.72 1.32
N ILE A 154 -3.88 -8.70 0.72
CA ILE A 154 -5.06 -9.38 1.27
C ILE A 154 -4.82 -10.89 1.31
N PHE A 155 -4.45 -11.49 0.18
CA PHE A 155 -4.17 -12.93 0.15
C PHE A 155 -3.01 -13.30 1.08
N GLY A 156 -1.95 -12.50 1.08
CA GLY A 156 -0.81 -12.63 1.98
C GLY A 156 -1.20 -12.66 3.46
N TYR A 157 -2.18 -11.84 3.86
CA TYR A 157 -2.72 -11.86 5.23
C TYR A 157 -3.39 -13.18 5.56
N PHE A 158 -4.24 -13.69 4.66
CA PHE A 158 -4.90 -14.97 4.87
C PHE A 158 -3.89 -16.11 4.88
N LEU A 159 -2.86 -16.06 4.04
CA LEU A 159 -1.84 -17.09 3.98
C LEU A 159 -0.94 -17.10 5.22
N GLY A 160 -0.48 -15.93 5.68
CA GLY A 160 0.24 -15.80 6.94
C GLY A 160 -0.60 -16.30 8.11
N THR A 161 -1.87 -15.90 8.18
CA THR A 161 -2.80 -16.42 9.20
C THR A 161 -2.95 -17.95 9.09
N ALA A 162 -3.03 -18.49 7.88
CA ALA A 162 -3.21 -19.92 7.65
C ALA A 162 -2.02 -20.75 8.12
N LYS A 163 -0.79 -20.28 7.89
CA LYS A 163 0.45 -20.94 8.36
C LYS A 163 0.41 -21.18 9.87
N PHE A 164 -0.05 -20.18 10.61
CA PHE A 164 -0.11 -20.22 12.07
C PHE A 164 -1.48 -20.61 12.63
N SER A 165 -2.44 -21.09 11.82
CA SER A 165 -3.78 -21.47 12.28
C SER A 165 -4.04 -22.98 12.16
N PRO A 166 -4.71 -23.63 13.13
CA PRO A 166 -5.09 -25.03 13.03
C PRO A 166 -5.99 -25.32 11.81
N ASN A 167 -6.78 -24.34 11.36
CA ASN A 167 -7.68 -24.46 10.20
C ASN A 167 -7.10 -23.81 8.93
N GLY A 168 -5.79 -23.90 8.71
CA GLY A 168 -5.08 -23.19 7.64
C GLY A 168 -5.68 -23.34 6.24
N LYS A 169 -6.07 -24.56 5.83
CA LYS A 169 -6.68 -24.81 4.49
C LYS A 169 -7.94 -23.96 4.25
N ALA A 170 -8.83 -23.88 5.24
CA ALA A 170 -10.06 -23.11 5.14
C ALA A 170 -9.78 -21.60 5.09
N VAL A 171 -8.74 -21.12 5.79
CA VAL A 171 -8.31 -19.73 5.76
C VAL A 171 -7.74 -19.36 4.39
N ILE A 172 -6.92 -20.23 3.79
CA ILE A 172 -6.40 -20.04 2.42
C ILE A 172 -7.55 -19.95 1.42
N PHE A 173 -8.50 -20.88 1.47
CA PHE A 173 -9.64 -20.89 0.56
C PHE A 173 -10.47 -19.60 0.67
N LYS A 174 -10.74 -19.13 1.90
CA LYS A 174 -11.43 -17.84 2.13
C LYS A 174 -10.66 -16.66 1.54
N GLY A 175 -9.34 -16.64 1.71
CA GLY A 175 -8.47 -15.61 1.13
C GLY A 175 -8.51 -15.61 -0.39
N ALA A 176 -8.33 -16.79 -1.00
CA ALA A 176 -8.37 -16.96 -2.46
C ALA A 176 -9.73 -16.56 -3.05
N ALA A 177 -10.84 -17.03 -2.47
CA ALA A 177 -12.18 -16.65 -2.91
C ALA A 177 -12.43 -15.13 -2.80
N LEU A 178 -11.92 -14.49 -1.74
CA LEU A 178 -12.06 -13.05 -1.57
C LEU A 178 -11.26 -12.26 -2.62
N VAL A 179 -10.01 -12.65 -2.91
CA VAL A 179 -9.22 -11.91 -3.90
C VAL A 179 -9.74 -12.12 -5.32
N VAL A 180 -10.22 -13.33 -5.66
CA VAL A 180 -10.90 -13.58 -6.95
C VAL A 180 -12.16 -12.72 -7.07
N LEU A 181 -12.97 -12.63 -6.00
CA LEU A 181 -14.17 -11.79 -5.99
C LEU A 181 -13.81 -10.31 -6.19
N LEU A 182 -12.83 -9.81 -5.45
CA LEU A 182 -12.42 -8.40 -5.54
C LEU A 182 -11.76 -8.08 -6.89
N HIS A 183 -10.99 -9.01 -7.45
CA HIS A 183 -10.36 -8.83 -8.75
C HIS A 183 -11.39 -8.89 -9.89
N GLY A 184 -12.30 -9.87 -9.87
CA GLY A 184 -13.35 -9.97 -10.87
C GLY A 184 -14.34 -8.79 -10.83
N LEU A 185 -14.59 -8.20 -9.65
CA LEU A 185 -15.33 -6.94 -9.55
C LEU A 185 -14.60 -5.79 -10.24
N TYR A 186 -13.27 -5.73 -10.13
CA TYR A 186 -12.46 -4.72 -10.79
C TYR A 186 -12.51 -4.91 -12.30
N ASP A 187 -12.31 -6.13 -12.79
CA ASP A 187 -12.32 -6.45 -14.22
C ASP A 187 -13.70 -6.26 -14.85
N THR A 188 -14.78 -6.62 -14.16
CA THR A 188 -16.15 -6.36 -14.64
C THR A 188 -16.35 -4.87 -14.92
N VAL A 189 -15.85 -4.04 -14.02
CA VAL A 189 -15.94 -2.59 -14.17
C VAL A 189 -15.09 -2.11 -15.34
N VAL A 190 -13.87 -2.63 -15.52
CA VAL A 190 -13.00 -2.28 -16.65
C VAL A 190 -13.61 -2.73 -17.99
N PHE A 191 -14.02 -3.99 -18.10
CA PHE A 191 -14.53 -4.61 -19.32
C PHE A 191 -15.90 -4.07 -19.74
N SER A 192 -16.74 -3.64 -18.79
CA SER A 192 -18.05 -3.05 -19.11
C SER A 192 -17.96 -1.74 -19.88
N GLN A 193 -16.81 -1.04 -19.84
CA GLN A 193 -16.54 0.21 -20.57
C GLN A 193 -17.64 1.28 -20.45
N THR A 194 -18.38 1.29 -19.35
CA THR A 194 -19.47 2.24 -19.12
C THR A 194 -18.96 3.56 -18.56
N SER A 195 -19.72 4.65 -18.76
CA SER A 195 -19.38 5.96 -18.19
C SER A 195 -19.27 5.96 -16.66
N TRP A 196 -19.93 5.01 -15.99
CA TRP A 196 -19.91 4.85 -14.52
C TRP A 196 -18.76 3.97 -14.03
N SER A 197 -18.12 3.20 -14.91
CA SER A 197 -17.04 2.27 -14.54
C SER A 197 -15.93 2.97 -13.75
N PHE A 198 -15.65 4.23 -14.08
CA PHE A 198 -14.68 5.03 -13.36
C PHE A 198 -15.03 5.27 -11.87
N LEU A 199 -16.30 5.57 -11.56
CA LEU A 199 -16.73 5.79 -10.17
C LEU A 199 -16.58 4.50 -9.35
N TYR A 200 -16.90 3.36 -9.96
CA TYR A 200 -16.71 2.05 -9.34
C TYR A 200 -15.23 1.74 -9.10
N LEU A 201 -14.34 2.02 -10.06
CA LEU A 201 -12.88 1.88 -9.88
C LEU A 201 -12.37 2.74 -8.72
N LEU A 202 -12.85 3.97 -8.60
CA LEU A 202 -12.43 4.88 -7.54
C LEU A 202 -12.92 4.42 -6.15
N VAL A 203 -14.15 3.90 -6.06
CA VAL A 203 -14.66 3.26 -4.84
C VAL A 203 -13.85 2.02 -4.49
N MET A 204 -13.52 1.17 -5.47
CA MET A 204 -12.73 -0.04 -5.25
C MET A 204 -11.30 0.26 -4.80
N VAL A 205 -10.63 1.23 -5.43
CA VAL A 205 -9.31 1.69 -4.99
C VAL A 205 -9.38 2.27 -3.58
N SER A 206 -10.42 3.05 -3.27
CA SER A 206 -10.61 3.64 -1.93
C SER A 206 -10.86 2.58 -0.86
N LEU A 207 -11.70 1.58 -1.15
CA LEU A 207 -11.93 0.44 -0.27
C LEU A 207 -10.67 -0.43 -0.14
N GLY A 208 -9.95 -0.66 -1.23
CA GLY A 208 -8.67 -1.38 -1.25
C GLY A 208 -7.62 -0.69 -0.37
N ILE A 209 -7.49 0.63 -0.47
CA ILE A 209 -6.65 1.44 0.42
C ILE A 209 -7.12 1.31 1.87
N TYR A 210 -8.43 1.44 2.14
CA TYR A 210 -8.98 1.33 3.49
C TYR A 210 -8.68 -0.04 4.12
N PHE A 211 -8.99 -1.13 3.41
CA PHE A 211 -8.77 -2.49 3.88
C PHE A 211 -7.28 -2.81 3.98
N GLY A 212 -6.45 -2.38 3.03
CA GLY A 212 -5.00 -2.51 3.10
C GLY A 212 -4.41 -1.78 4.31
N LEU A 213 -4.88 -0.56 4.61
CA LEU A 213 -4.48 0.20 5.80
C LEU A 213 -4.98 -0.41 7.10
N ARG A 214 -6.11 -1.11 7.08
CA ARG A 214 -6.66 -1.85 8.22
C ARG A 214 -5.90 -3.15 8.44
N ALA A 215 -5.63 -3.92 7.39
CA ALA A 215 -4.77 -5.09 7.43
C ALA A 215 -3.40 -4.70 7.98
N LYS A 216 -2.73 -3.71 7.38
CA LYS A 216 -1.45 -3.15 7.87
C LYS A 216 -1.50 -2.75 9.36
N LYS A 217 -2.64 -2.24 9.84
CA LYS A 217 -2.81 -1.82 11.23
C LYS A 217 -2.87 -3.02 12.19
N GLU A 218 -3.71 -4.01 11.89
CA GLU A 218 -3.76 -5.22 12.71
C GLU A 218 -2.41 -5.93 12.69
N LEU A 219 -1.74 -5.91 11.55
CA LEU A 219 -0.43 -6.51 11.36
C LEU A 219 0.71 -5.83 12.10
N ALA A 220 0.84 -4.50 12.01
CA ALA A 220 1.84 -3.75 12.77
C ALA A 220 1.66 -3.90 14.29
N ARG A 221 0.44 -4.22 14.73
CA ARG A 221 0.14 -4.55 16.12
C ARG A 221 0.62 -5.96 16.47
N HIS A 222 0.47 -6.94 15.57
CA HIS A 222 0.94 -8.31 15.77
C HIS A 222 2.46 -8.40 15.90
N SER A 223 3.23 -7.86 14.95
CA SER A 223 4.71 -7.90 15.03
C SER A 223 5.23 -7.16 16.27
N LYS A 224 4.54 -6.11 16.72
CA LYS A 224 4.87 -5.43 18.00
C LYS A 224 4.63 -6.32 19.22
N VAL A 225 3.58 -7.16 19.20
CA VAL A 225 3.36 -8.13 20.29
C VAL A 225 4.53 -9.09 20.34
N ILE A 226 4.95 -9.67 19.20
CA ILE A 226 6.06 -10.62 19.13
C ILE A 226 7.37 -10.01 19.65
N GLU A 227 7.71 -8.80 19.18
CA GLU A 227 8.98 -8.15 19.51
C GLU A 227 9.10 -7.77 21.00
N PHE A 228 7.98 -7.36 21.62
CA PHE A 228 7.97 -6.86 23.00
C PHE A 228 7.32 -7.82 24.01
N PHE A 229 7.01 -9.06 23.63
CA PHE A 229 6.43 -10.05 24.53
C PHE A 229 7.46 -10.47 25.59
N ARG A 230 7.19 -10.17 26.86
CA ARG A 230 8.14 -10.40 27.96
C ARG A 230 8.08 -11.79 28.60
N LYS A 231 7.04 -12.58 28.33
CA LYS A 231 6.95 -13.92 28.92
C LYS A 231 8.01 -14.83 28.31
N GLN A 232 8.53 -15.70 29.16
CA GLN A 232 9.57 -16.65 28.82
C GLN A 232 9.00 -18.04 28.63
N PHE A 233 9.47 -18.72 27.60
CA PHE A 233 9.03 -20.07 27.24
C PHE A 233 10.22 -21.02 27.17
N CYS A 234 9.98 -22.27 27.53
CA CYS A 234 10.88 -23.38 27.26
C CYS A 234 10.32 -24.19 26.09
N VAL A 235 11.17 -24.56 25.14
CA VAL A 235 10.80 -25.46 24.04
C VAL A 235 11.06 -26.88 24.49
N LEU A 236 10.05 -27.74 24.34
CA LEU A 236 10.11 -29.16 24.63
C LEU A 236 10.22 -29.92 23.31
N LYS A 237 11.41 -30.47 23.02
CA LYS A 237 11.68 -31.20 21.77
C LYS A 237 12.44 -32.48 22.08
N ASN A 238 11.91 -33.62 21.65
CA ASN A 238 12.52 -34.95 21.85
C ASN A 238 12.93 -35.24 23.31
N GLY A 239 12.14 -34.80 24.29
CA GLY A 239 12.43 -34.97 25.72
C GLY A 239 13.45 -33.97 26.29
N ASN A 240 14.08 -33.13 25.47
CA ASN A 240 14.97 -32.07 25.92
C ASN A 240 14.22 -30.74 26.10
N ARG A 241 14.52 -30.07 27.21
CA ARG A 241 13.99 -28.75 27.55
C ARG A 241 15.04 -27.69 27.23
N SER A 242 14.73 -26.80 26.29
CA SER A 242 15.63 -25.73 25.85
C SER A 242 15.03 -24.37 26.20
N GLY A 243 15.80 -23.47 26.81
CA GLY A 243 15.34 -22.12 27.17
C GLY A 243 15.88 -21.62 28.51
N PRO A 244 15.35 -20.50 29.06
CA PRO A 244 14.17 -19.75 28.59
C PRO A 244 14.43 -18.87 27.36
N PHE A 245 13.44 -18.75 26.48
CA PHE A 245 13.43 -17.89 25.29
C PHE A 245 12.26 -16.90 25.33
N LEU A 246 12.44 -15.70 24.76
CA LEU A 246 11.34 -14.80 24.45
C LEU A 246 10.68 -15.19 23.12
N LEU A 247 9.49 -14.64 22.85
CA LEU A 247 8.75 -14.96 21.63
C LEU A 247 9.52 -14.57 20.36
N LYS A 248 10.23 -13.44 20.39
CA LYS A 248 11.15 -13.01 19.32
C LYS A 248 12.33 -13.97 19.12
N ASP A 249 12.85 -14.57 20.19
CA ASP A 249 13.99 -15.49 20.10
C ASP A 249 13.54 -16.81 19.48
N ILE A 250 12.31 -17.26 19.82
CA ILE A 250 11.67 -18.42 19.20
C ILE A 250 11.48 -18.19 17.70
N ARG A 251 10.95 -17.03 17.31
CA ARG A 251 10.80 -16.64 15.89
C ARG A 251 12.14 -16.70 15.14
N ASN A 252 13.19 -16.08 15.68
CA ASN A 252 14.52 -16.10 15.07
C ASN A 252 15.05 -17.54 14.90
N LYS A 253 14.81 -18.41 15.88
CA LYS A 253 15.20 -19.83 15.83
C LYS A 253 14.41 -20.66 14.83
N ILE A 254 13.18 -20.27 14.49
CA ILE A 254 12.43 -20.86 13.36
C ILE A 254 13.13 -20.50 12.05
N ALA A 255 13.53 -19.24 11.86
CA ALA A 255 14.26 -18.81 10.67
C ALA A 255 15.63 -19.49 10.52
N GLU A 256 16.32 -19.76 11.63
CA GLU A 256 17.55 -20.55 11.67
C GLU A 256 17.32 -22.06 11.41
N GLY A 257 16.07 -22.54 11.41
CA GLY A 257 15.71 -23.95 11.23
C GLY A 257 15.93 -24.82 12.47
N GLN A 258 16.05 -24.23 13.66
CA GLN A 258 16.19 -24.96 14.92
C GLN A 258 14.84 -25.42 15.48
N PHE A 259 13.79 -24.62 15.28
CA PHE A 259 12.43 -24.90 15.74
C PHE A 259 11.44 -24.99 14.58
N GLU A 260 10.38 -25.77 14.78
CA GLU A 260 9.25 -25.94 13.85
C GLU A 260 7.97 -25.39 14.48
N THR A 261 7.01 -24.95 13.66
CA THR A 261 5.77 -24.33 14.18
C THR A 261 4.93 -25.25 15.06
N ASP A 262 5.10 -26.56 14.93
CA ASP A 262 4.39 -27.57 15.72
C ASP A 262 5.13 -27.97 17.02
N ASP A 263 6.34 -27.45 17.27
CA ASP A 263 7.07 -27.69 18.51
C ASP A 263 6.26 -27.17 19.74
N ILE A 264 6.39 -27.87 20.87
CA ILE A 264 5.66 -27.57 22.11
C ILE A 264 6.42 -26.52 22.93
N LEU A 265 5.72 -25.46 23.34
CA LEU A 265 6.17 -24.44 24.27
C LEU A 265 5.55 -24.65 25.65
N GLU A 266 6.38 -24.58 26.68
CA GLU A 266 5.99 -24.53 28.08
C GLU A 266 6.23 -23.12 28.64
N GLU A 267 5.19 -22.47 29.15
CA GLU A 267 5.31 -21.15 29.78
C GLU A 267 6.01 -21.27 31.15
N THR A 268 7.12 -20.55 31.33
CA THR A 268 7.98 -20.68 32.52
C THR A 268 7.26 -20.32 33.83
N SER A 269 6.28 -19.40 33.78
CA SER A 269 5.54 -18.94 34.97
C SER A 269 4.32 -19.77 35.33
N SER A 270 3.71 -20.49 34.37
CA SER A 270 2.44 -21.20 34.57
C SER A 270 2.53 -22.71 34.35
N GLY A 271 3.61 -23.19 33.74
CA GLY A 271 3.76 -24.59 33.30
C GLY A 271 2.83 -24.99 32.16
N LYS A 272 2.04 -24.05 31.62
CA LYS A 272 1.07 -24.34 30.56
C LYS A 272 1.79 -24.69 29.26
N GLN A 273 1.41 -25.82 28.67
CA GLN A 273 1.90 -26.27 27.38
C GLN A 273 0.94 -25.86 26.25
N THR A 274 1.52 -25.38 25.15
CA THR A 274 0.83 -24.98 23.91
C THR A 274 1.83 -25.09 22.76
N THR A 275 1.38 -25.25 21.52
CA THR A 275 2.32 -25.24 20.38
C THR A 275 2.82 -23.83 20.06
N ILE A 276 3.97 -23.71 19.39
CA ILE A 276 4.45 -22.43 18.84
C ILE A 276 3.35 -21.80 17.99
N LYS A 277 2.76 -22.57 17.09
CA LYS A 277 1.64 -22.17 16.24
C LYS A 277 0.48 -21.57 17.03
N GLU A 278 0.03 -22.24 18.09
CA GLU A 278 -1.08 -21.77 18.91
C GLU A 278 -0.75 -20.52 19.73
N ILE A 279 0.46 -20.40 20.28
CA ILE A 279 0.88 -19.20 21.01
C ILE A 279 0.93 -18.00 20.07
N PHE A 280 1.57 -18.16 18.90
CA PHE A 280 1.63 -17.10 17.91
C PHE A 280 0.19 -16.73 17.54
N PHE A 281 -0.67 -17.68 17.17
CA PHE A 281 -2.08 -17.39 16.86
C PHE A 281 -2.86 -16.70 18.00
N LYS A 282 -2.72 -17.19 19.23
CA LYS A 282 -3.52 -16.76 20.39
C LYS A 282 -3.09 -15.41 20.94
N GLU A 283 -1.79 -15.17 21.09
CA GLU A 283 -1.28 -13.88 21.56
C GLU A 283 -1.44 -12.79 20.48
N ILE A 284 -1.51 -13.19 19.21
CA ILE A 284 -1.89 -12.35 18.07
C ILE A 284 -3.39 -12.02 18.10
N GLY A 285 -4.26 -12.97 18.44
CA GLY A 285 -5.72 -12.77 18.48
C GLY A 285 -6.27 -12.10 19.75
N ALA A 286 -5.64 -12.26 20.92
CA ALA A 286 -6.30 -12.02 22.22
C ALA A 286 -5.94 -10.73 22.97
N ARG A 287 -4.98 -9.91 22.54
CA ARG A 287 -4.61 -8.69 23.31
C ARG A 287 -5.07 -7.42 22.62
N HIS A 288 -6.35 -7.10 22.81
CA HIS A 288 -6.87 -5.75 22.66
C HIS A 288 -6.46 -4.90 23.86
N VAL A 289 -5.96 -3.70 23.55
CA VAL A 289 -5.51 -2.66 24.47
C VAL A 289 -4.07 -2.88 24.97
N TYR A 290 -3.36 -1.75 25.10
CA TYR A 290 -1.99 -1.58 25.56
C TYR A 290 -0.89 -1.79 24.51
N LEU A 291 -0.52 -0.69 23.86
CA LEU A 291 0.86 -0.18 23.85
C LEU A 291 0.94 1.05 22.92
N THR A 292 0.48 2.21 23.38
CA THR A 292 0.81 3.49 22.75
C THR A 292 1.10 4.54 23.83
N GLY A 293 2.33 4.55 24.33
CA GLY A 293 2.87 5.64 25.15
C GLY A 293 4.09 6.32 24.54
N PHE A 294 4.85 5.62 23.68
CA PHE A 294 6.12 6.13 23.16
C PHE A 294 5.93 7.03 21.93
N PRO A 295 6.51 8.24 21.91
CA PRO A 295 6.50 9.10 20.72
C PRO A 295 7.34 8.51 19.58
N PRO A 296 6.94 8.71 18.31
CA PRO A 296 7.62 8.14 17.15
C PRO A 296 9.02 8.74 16.94
N ALA A 297 9.93 7.97 16.33
CA ALA A 297 11.27 8.41 15.95
C ALA A 297 11.27 9.49 14.84
N ARG A 298 12.35 10.28 14.78
CA ARG A 298 12.57 11.36 13.79
C ARG A 298 12.61 10.80 12.37
N GLN A 299 11.91 11.43 11.43
CA GLN A 299 11.94 11.08 10.00
C GLN A 299 12.69 12.16 9.20
N PRO A 300 13.78 11.85 8.50
CA PRO A 300 14.57 12.87 7.80
C PRO A 300 13.77 13.51 6.65
N PRO A 301 13.83 14.84 6.46
CA PRO A 301 13.07 15.53 5.41
C PRO A 301 13.41 15.05 3.98
N ALA A 302 14.66 14.61 3.75
CA ALA A 302 15.09 14.08 2.46
C ALA A 302 14.32 12.82 2.02
N GLN A 303 13.91 11.96 2.95
CA GLN A 303 13.09 10.78 2.63
C GLN A 303 11.73 11.18 2.08
N ILE A 304 11.11 12.25 2.61
CA ILE A 304 9.82 12.74 2.13
C ILE A 304 9.93 13.24 0.70
N ILE A 305 10.99 13.98 0.38
CA ILE A 305 11.22 14.49 -0.96
C ILE A 305 11.37 13.31 -1.94
N LEU A 306 12.23 12.36 -1.62
CA LEU A 306 12.47 11.18 -2.46
C LEU A 306 11.18 10.37 -2.71
N PHE A 307 10.44 10.05 -1.64
CA PHE A 307 9.21 9.28 -1.78
C PHE A 307 8.08 10.05 -2.45
N PHE A 308 7.96 11.36 -2.23
CA PHE A 308 6.96 12.18 -2.91
C PHE A 308 7.19 12.20 -4.42
N VAL A 309 8.45 12.37 -4.84
CA VAL A 309 8.87 12.34 -6.25
C VAL A 309 8.60 10.96 -6.88
N MET A 310 8.90 9.87 -6.17
CA MET A 310 8.72 8.51 -6.69
C MET A 310 7.26 8.04 -6.79
N THR A 311 6.34 8.66 -6.05
CA THR A 311 4.97 8.15 -5.88
C THR A 311 3.88 9.14 -6.27
N LEU A 312 4.23 10.24 -6.94
CA LEU A 312 3.28 11.23 -7.50
C LEU A 312 2.20 11.67 -6.49
N GLY A 313 2.60 11.96 -5.25
CA GLY A 313 1.69 12.46 -4.21
C GLY A 313 0.92 11.41 -3.41
N PHE A 314 0.91 10.14 -3.80
CA PHE A 314 0.34 9.06 -2.96
C PHE A 314 1.07 8.93 -1.62
N TYR A 315 2.39 9.15 -1.61
CA TYR A 315 3.14 9.20 -0.35
C TYR A 315 2.60 10.27 0.60
N PHE A 316 2.21 11.44 0.09
CA PHE A 316 1.70 12.53 0.95
C PHE A 316 0.44 12.13 1.70
N TYR A 317 -0.47 11.41 1.02
CA TYR A 317 -1.65 10.80 1.64
C TYR A 317 -1.28 9.84 2.79
N PHE A 318 -0.42 8.85 2.52
CA PHE A 318 -0.03 7.85 3.52
C PHE A 318 0.80 8.43 4.66
N TRP A 319 1.66 9.40 4.33
CA TRP A 319 2.47 10.16 5.27
C TRP A 319 1.60 10.94 6.25
N PHE A 320 0.62 11.69 5.73
CA PHE A 320 -0.30 12.47 6.56
C PHE A 320 -1.16 11.58 7.45
N HIS A 321 -1.68 10.49 6.88
CA HIS A 321 -2.44 9.47 7.61
C HIS A 321 -1.63 8.87 8.78
N LYS A 322 -0.36 8.52 8.53
CA LYS A 322 0.56 7.99 9.54
C LYS A 322 0.77 8.99 10.68
N ILE A 323 0.99 10.27 10.38
CA ILE A 323 1.18 11.32 11.39
C ILE A 323 -0.07 11.53 12.23
N LEU A 324 -1.25 11.63 11.61
CA LEU A 324 -2.52 11.78 12.34
C LEU A 324 -2.78 10.61 13.28
N ARG A 325 -2.49 9.38 12.84
CA ARG A 325 -2.60 8.20 13.70
C ARG A 325 -1.68 8.28 14.91
N GLN A 326 -0.43 8.73 14.73
CA GLN A 326 0.52 8.90 15.83
C GLN A 326 0.01 9.94 16.85
N ILE A 327 -0.53 11.06 16.36
CA ILE A 327 -1.12 12.11 17.21
C ILE A 327 -2.34 11.58 17.99
N ARG A 328 -3.27 10.87 17.33
CA ARG A 328 -4.48 10.30 17.98
C ARG A 328 -4.12 9.27 19.05
N ASN A 329 -3.08 8.48 18.83
CA ASN A 329 -2.65 7.48 19.79
C ASN A 329 -2.00 8.10 21.04
N GLN A 330 -1.50 9.34 20.95
CA GLN A 330 -0.98 10.09 22.09
C GLN A 330 -1.99 11.03 22.74
N LYS A 331 -2.93 11.58 21.97
CA LYS A 331 -3.95 12.53 22.41
C LYS A 331 -5.33 12.03 21.96
N ARG A 332 -6.34 12.07 22.84
CA ARG A 332 -7.75 11.75 22.48
C ARG A 332 -8.32 12.78 21.49
N CYS A 333 -7.92 12.70 20.22
CA CYS A 333 -8.53 13.46 19.13
C CYS A 333 -9.87 12.81 18.73
N ARG A 334 -10.95 13.60 18.66
CA ARG A 334 -12.32 13.16 18.31
C ARG A 334 -12.56 12.93 16.81
N VAL A 335 -11.58 13.17 15.96
CA VAL A 335 -11.72 13.07 14.50
C VAL A 335 -11.32 11.67 14.05
N ASN A 336 -12.16 10.98 13.27
CA ASN A 336 -11.76 9.75 12.57
C ASN A 336 -10.84 10.13 11.39
N PRO A 337 -9.52 9.98 11.53
CA PRO A 337 -8.57 10.52 10.56
C PRO A 337 -8.60 9.73 9.25
N GLU A 338 -8.96 8.45 9.30
CA GLU A 338 -8.90 7.53 8.17
C GLU A 338 -9.98 7.88 7.15
N LEU A 339 -11.21 8.09 7.61
CA LEU A 339 -12.34 8.45 6.76
C LEU A 339 -12.18 9.85 6.15
N ARG A 340 -11.70 10.83 6.93
CA ARG A 340 -11.52 12.20 6.43
C ARG A 340 -10.38 12.31 5.42
N VAL A 341 -9.25 11.66 5.68
CA VAL A 341 -8.10 11.69 4.76
C VAL A 341 -8.45 10.96 3.47
N MET A 342 -9.17 9.84 3.54
CA MET A 342 -9.70 9.13 2.37
C MET A 342 -10.71 9.96 1.57
N LEU A 343 -11.70 10.57 2.23
CA LEU A 343 -12.68 11.45 1.58
C LEU A 343 -12.00 12.62 0.86
N LEU A 344 -11.05 13.27 1.55
CA LEU A 344 -10.31 14.38 1.00
C LEU A 344 -9.46 13.96 -0.22
N PHE A 345 -8.87 12.76 -0.22
CA PHE A 345 -8.09 12.23 -1.34
C PHE A 345 -8.97 11.88 -2.56
N ILE A 346 -10.12 11.27 -2.32
CA ILE A 346 -11.13 11.02 -3.36
C ILE A 346 -11.52 12.34 -4.04
N LEU A 347 -11.78 13.38 -3.25
CA LEU A 347 -12.15 14.70 -3.76
C LEU A 347 -11.04 15.35 -4.60
N THR A 348 -9.75 15.05 -4.37
CA THR A 348 -8.65 15.55 -5.23
C THR A 348 -8.55 14.87 -6.58
N LEU A 349 -9.04 13.64 -6.72
CA LEU A 349 -9.00 12.92 -8.00
C LEU A 349 -10.12 13.38 -8.93
N VAL A 350 -11.32 13.67 -8.40
CA VAL A 350 -12.52 14.02 -9.18
C VAL A 350 -12.28 15.12 -10.26
N PRO A 351 -11.58 16.24 -10.00
CA PRO A 351 -11.33 17.27 -11.02
C PRO A 351 -10.54 16.82 -12.23
N PHE A 352 -9.53 15.96 -12.05
CA PHE A 352 -8.70 15.47 -13.15
C PHE A 352 -9.54 14.67 -14.14
N PHE A 353 -10.54 13.94 -13.65
CA PHE A 353 -11.44 13.14 -14.49
C PHE A 353 -12.57 13.97 -15.10
N LEU A 354 -13.13 14.93 -14.36
CA LEU A 354 -14.05 15.91 -14.92
C LEU A 354 -13.39 16.69 -16.06
N PHE A 355 -12.09 16.99 -15.96
CA PHE A 355 -11.33 17.62 -17.03
C PHE A 355 -11.20 16.75 -18.27
N GLY A 356 -10.79 15.49 -18.13
CA GLY A 356 -10.67 14.59 -19.27
C GLY A 356 -12.00 14.45 -20.03
N ARG A 357 -13.12 14.43 -19.29
CA ARG A 357 -14.48 14.47 -19.90
C ARG A 357 -14.81 15.81 -20.52
N PHE A 358 -14.44 16.91 -19.89
CA PHE A 358 -14.62 18.26 -20.44
C PHE A 358 -13.84 18.41 -21.76
N GLN A 359 -12.57 17.98 -21.82
CA GLN A 359 -11.79 17.99 -23.06
C GLN A 359 -12.43 17.15 -24.17
N GLN A 360 -12.98 15.98 -23.85
CA GLN A 360 -13.68 15.15 -24.83
C GLN A 360 -14.98 15.80 -25.35
N LEU A 361 -15.72 16.49 -24.47
CA LEU A 361 -17.00 17.14 -24.82
C LEU A 361 -16.81 18.43 -25.63
N PHE A 362 -15.70 19.14 -25.43
CA PHE A 362 -15.42 20.44 -26.04
C PHE A 362 -14.25 20.38 -27.04
N ALA A 363 -13.96 19.21 -27.61
CA ALA A 363 -12.84 18.98 -28.53
C ALA A 363 -12.93 19.74 -29.88
N SER A 364 -13.96 20.56 -30.10
CA SER A 364 -14.11 21.38 -31.30
C SER A 364 -13.94 22.88 -30.99
N GLN A 365 -12.87 23.44 -31.56
CA GLN A 365 -12.56 24.88 -31.76
C GLN A 365 -11.75 25.63 -30.69
N GLU A 366 -11.03 26.66 -31.16
CA GLU A 366 -10.00 27.53 -30.55
C GLU A 366 -10.30 28.13 -29.15
N GLU A 367 -11.46 27.85 -28.54
CA GLU A 367 -11.77 28.16 -27.13
C GLU A 367 -10.96 27.31 -26.12
N THR A 368 -10.17 26.35 -26.60
CA THR A 368 -9.41 25.37 -25.81
C THR A 368 -8.43 25.98 -24.80
N ARG A 369 -7.71 27.07 -25.16
CA ARG A 369 -6.61 27.57 -24.32
C ARG A 369 -7.10 28.26 -23.04
N MET A 370 -8.13 29.11 -23.12
CA MET A 370 -8.74 29.74 -21.94
C MET A 370 -9.37 28.69 -21.01
N ALA A 371 -10.03 27.68 -21.59
CA ALA A 371 -10.61 26.58 -20.85
C ALA A 371 -9.55 25.72 -20.14
N GLU A 372 -8.42 25.43 -20.80
CA GLU A 372 -7.28 24.72 -20.22
C GLU A 372 -6.68 25.47 -19.03
N TRP A 373 -6.38 26.77 -19.18
CA TRP A 373 -5.85 27.57 -18.08
C TRP A 373 -6.83 27.66 -16.91
N THR A 374 -8.11 27.92 -17.19
CA THR A 374 -9.15 27.95 -16.16
C THR A 374 -9.17 26.66 -15.36
N LEU A 375 -9.03 25.52 -16.05
CA LEU A 375 -8.97 24.25 -15.38
C LEU A 375 -7.66 24.02 -14.63
N TYR A 376 -6.49 24.34 -15.19
CA TYR A 376 -5.22 24.22 -14.46
C TYR A 376 -5.25 25.01 -13.16
N PHE A 377 -5.82 26.21 -13.18
CA PHE A 377 -6.09 27.01 -11.98
C PHE A 377 -7.04 26.29 -11.02
N PHE A 378 -8.16 25.75 -11.51
CA PHE A 378 -9.14 25.04 -10.70
C PHE A 378 -8.54 23.80 -10.01
N VAL A 379 -7.86 22.93 -10.76
CA VAL A 379 -7.25 21.70 -10.23
C VAL A 379 -6.14 22.02 -9.24
N SER A 380 -5.27 22.99 -9.55
CA SER A 380 -4.23 23.44 -8.62
C SER A 380 -4.85 24.03 -7.35
N GLY A 381 -5.97 24.75 -7.47
CA GLY A 381 -6.72 25.31 -6.35
C GLY A 381 -7.34 24.23 -5.47
N MET A 382 -7.92 23.19 -6.07
CA MET A 382 -8.43 22.01 -5.37
C MET A 382 -7.34 21.30 -4.58
N GLU A 383 -6.17 21.05 -5.19
CA GLU A 383 -5.03 20.43 -4.51
C GLU A 383 -4.51 21.29 -3.35
N ALA A 384 -4.42 22.61 -3.55
CA ALA A 384 -4.01 23.56 -2.52
C ALA A 384 -5.03 23.63 -1.36
N TYR A 385 -6.33 23.58 -1.66
CA TYR A 385 -7.40 23.53 -0.66
C TYR A 385 -7.37 22.21 0.14
N PHE A 386 -7.12 21.08 -0.53
CA PHE A 386 -6.88 19.81 0.12
C PHE A 386 -5.69 19.89 1.07
N LEU A 387 -4.55 20.41 0.59
CA LEU A 387 -3.35 20.61 1.40
C LEU A 387 -3.62 21.51 2.60
N LEU A 388 -4.38 22.60 2.41
CA LEU A 388 -4.80 23.51 3.47
C LEU A 388 -5.57 22.76 4.56
N GLY A 389 -6.58 21.98 4.19
CA GLY A 389 -7.39 21.20 5.13
C GLY A 389 -6.55 20.24 5.98
N LEU A 390 -5.60 19.55 5.34
CA LEU A 390 -4.68 18.64 6.02
C LEU A 390 -3.74 19.40 6.98
N LEU A 391 -3.04 20.42 6.47
CA LEU A 391 -2.07 21.18 7.26
C LEU A 391 -2.70 21.96 8.41
N GLN A 392 -3.95 22.42 8.28
CA GLN A 392 -4.69 23.04 9.38
C GLN A 392 -4.87 22.13 10.58
N ILE A 393 -5.08 20.83 10.36
CA ILE A 393 -5.24 19.85 11.45
C ILE A 393 -3.91 19.67 12.18
N LEU A 394 -2.81 19.51 11.44
CA LEU A 394 -1.47 19.39 12.03
C LEU A 394 -1.07 20.66 12.78
N ASN A 395 -1.29 21.82 12.17
CA ASN A 395 -0.92 23.10 12.75
C ASN A 395 -1.65 23.33 14.09
N ARG A 396 -2.94 22.95 14.19
CA ARG A 396 -3.69 22.97 15.46
C ARG A 396 -3.06 22.12 16.56
N VAL A 397 -2.50 20.95 16.22
CA VAL A 397 -1.85 20.05 17.19
C VAL A 397 -0.49 20.59 17.65
N ILE A 398 0.27 21.18 16.72
CA ILE A 398 1.67 21.57 16.92
C ILE A 398 1.79 22.95 17.60
N ARG A 399 0.91 23.91 17.28
CA ARG A 399 0.94 25.28 17.83
C ARG A 399 0.90 25.35 19.36
N GLY A 400 0.33 24.35 20.01
CA GLY A 400 0.32 24.28 21.48
C GLY A 400 1.69 23.99 22.11
N LYS A 401 2.70 23.60 21.33
CA LYS A 401 4.03 23.21 21.84
C LYS A 401 5.21 23.87 21.12
N ILE A 402 5.05 24.30 19.86
CA ILE A 402 6.10 24.99 19.09
C ILE A 402 5.75 26.48 18.97
N LYS A 403 6.69 27.36 19.34
CA LYS A 403 6.52 28.84 19.30
C LYS A 403 6.29 29.40 17.89
N SER A 404 6.90 28.80 16.86
CA SER A 404 6.79 29.24 15.45
C SER A 404 6.74 28.04 14.50
N PRO A 405 5.60 27.34 14.38
CA PRO A 405 5.43 26.30 13.38
C PRO A 405 5.31 26.91 11.98
N PHE A 406 5.42 26.06 10.96
CA PHE A 406 5.29 26.42 9.56
C PHE A 406 4.11 27.37 9.28
N ASN A 407 4.37 28.32 8.37
CA ASN A 407 3.34 29.24 7.91
C ASN A 407 2.44 28.52 6.90
N LEU A 408 1.21 28.23 7.34
CA LEU A 408 0.19 27.53 6.56
C LEU A 408 -0.07 28.17 5.19
N TRP A 409 -0.25 29.50 5.16
CA TRP A 409 -0.63 30.20 3.94
C TRP A 409 0.51 30.27 2.93
N ILE A 410 1.74 30.47 3.41
CA ILE A 410 2.92 30.47 2.53
C ILE A 410 3.11 29.09 1.89
N LEU A 411 3.01 28.00 2.67
CA LEU A 411 3.18 26.65 2.14
C LEU A 411 2.10 26.28 1.11
N VAL A 412 0.84 26.59 1.42
CA VAL A 412 -0.29 26.31 0.51
C VAL A 412 -0.17 27.15 -0.76
N GLY A 413 0.20 28.43 -0.65
CA GLY A 413 0.44 29.31 -1.80
C GLY A 413 1.58 28.84 -2.68
N LEU A 414 2.73 28.45 -2.10
CA LEU A 414 3.85 27.88 -2.84
C LEU A 414 3.46 26.58 -3.55
N PHE A 415 2.74 25.69 -2.86
CA PHE A 415 2.28 24.44 -3.46
C PHE A 415 1.32 24.68 -4.62
N PHE A 416 0.39 25.63 -4.48
CA PHE A 416 -0.51 26.05 -5.55
C PHE A 416 0.26 26.52 -6.78
N ILE A 417 1.23 27.43 -6.60
CA ILE A 417 2.04 27.97 -7.70
C ILE A 417 2.83 26.85 -8.39
N LEU A 418 3.47 25.97 -7.62
CA LEU A 418 4.23 24.85 -8.17
C LEU A 418 3.33 23.85 -8.91
N SER A 419 2.15 23.55 -8.35
CA SER A 419 1.16 22.67 -9.00
C SER A 419 0.66 23.26 -10.33
N LEU A 420 0.35 24.56 -10.33
CA LEU A 420 -0.05 25.28 -11.53
C LEU A 420 1.07 25.30 -12.57
N THR A 421 2.31 25.49 -12.12
CA THR A 421 3.51 25.45 -12.98
C THR A 421 3.69 24.07 -13.60
N ALA A 422 3.57 22.99 -12.82
CA ALA A 422 3.69 21.62 -13.32
C ALA A 422 2.67 21.34 -14.43
N LYS A 423 1.41 21.77 -14.23
CA LYS A 423 0.31 21.53 -15.19
C LYS A 423 0.40 22.39 -16.45
N SER A 424 1.04 23.56 -16.36
CA SER A 424 1.24 24.44 -17.52
C SER A 424 2.47 24.08 -18.36
N LEU A 425 3.26 23.07 -17.96
CA LEU A 425 4.40 22.60 -18.73
C LEU A 425 3.95 21.94 -20.06
N PRO A 426 4.42 22.41 -21.22
CA PRO A 426 4.11 21.77 -22.49
C PRO A 426 4.81 20.41 -22.61
N LEU A 427 4.06 19.34 -22.84
CA LEU A 427 4.60 17.98 -23.03
C LEU A 427 5.71 17.88 -24.09
N GLY A 428 5.68 18.75 -25.11
CA GLY A 428 6.68 18.79 -26.18
C GLY A 428 7.96 19.58 -25.87
N MET A 429 8.09 20.20 -24.69
CA MET A 429 9.24 21.05 -24.41
C MET A 429 10.53 20.22 -24.19
N PRO A 430 11.69 20.64 -24.72
CA PRO A 430 12.97 20.01 -24.41
C PRO A 430 13.20 19.96 -22.90
N GLY A 431 13.51 18.76 -22.38
CA GLY A 431 13.72 18.58 -20.93
C GLY A 431 12.44 18.57 -20.09
N TYR A 432 11.26 18.36 -20.69
CA TYR A 432 9.96 18.27 -19.99
C TYR A 432 10.04 17.53 -18.64
N TRP A 433 10.48 16.27 -18.68
CA TRP A 433 10.58 15.42 -17.50
C TRP A 433 11.54 15.97 -16.45
N VAL A 434 12.68 16.55 -16.85
CA VAL A 434 13.63 17.14 -15.90
C VAL A 434 12.99 18.31 -15.16
N THR A 435 12.26 19.16 -15.87
CA THR A 435 11.55 20.29 -15.28
C THR A 435 10.37 19.82 -14.43
N GLU A 436 9.60 18.84 -14.87
CA GLU A 436 8.50 18.26 -14.09
C GLU A 436 9.00 17.62 -12.79
N PHE A 437 10.07 16.81 -12.85
CA PHE A 437 10.72 16.26 -11.67
C PHE A 437 11.28 17.34 -10.74
N ALA A 438 11.83 18.43 -11.29
CA ALA A 438 12.30 19.56 -10.49
C ALA A 438 11.12 20.23 -9.75
N VAL A 439 9.98 20.45 -10.42
CA VAL A 439 8.78 21.02 -9.81
C VAL A 439 8.19 20.09 -8.74
N LEU A 440 8.11 18.79 -9.00
CA LEU A 440 7.72 17.78 -8.00
C LEU A 440 8.68 17.74 -6.81
N GLY A 441 9.98 17.87 -7.05
CA GLY A 441 11.01 17.98 -6.01
C GLY A 441 10.81 19.21 -5.13
N LEU A 442 10.46 20.36 -5.72
CA LEU A 442 10.13 21.59 -5.00
C LEU A 442 8.84 21.43 -4.18
N GLN A 443 7.81 20.76 -4.70
CA GLN A 443 6.61 20.42 -3.93
C GLN A 443 6.95 19.52 -2.74
N GLY A 444 7.81 18.51 -2.94
CA GLY A 444 8.35 17.68 -1.87
C GLY A 444 9.10 18.51 -0.81
N ALA A 445 9.88 19.51 -1.22
CA ALA A 445 10.62 20.40 -0.32
C ALA A 445 9.69 21.29 0.52
N VAL A 446 8.59 21.78 -0.06
CA VAL A 446 7.52 22.50 0.67
C VAL A 446 6.99 21.59 1.81
N LEU A 447 6.70 20.32 1.52
CA LEU A 447 6.24 19.35 2.52
C LEU A 447 7.31 18.96 3.54
N ALA A 448 8.58 18.91 3.12
CA ALA A 448 9.73 18.64 3.98
C ALA A 448 9.86 19.68 5.12
N ARG A 449 9.42 20.93 4.89
CA ARG A 449 9.35 21.95 5.95
C ARG A 449 8.37 21.59 7.07
N VAL A 450 7.21 21.03 6.72
CA VAL A 450 6.21 20.54 7.69
C VAL A 450 6.77 19.40 8.52
N GLN A 451 7.48 18.46 7.87
CA GLN A 451 8.12 17.35 8.59
C GLN A 451 9.19 17.82 9.58
N LYS A 452 9.97 18.84 9.23
CA LYS A 452 10.99 19.38 10.14
C LYS A 452 10.36 19.85 11.46
N ASP A 453 9.23 20.56 11.38
CA ASP A 453 8.54 21.03 12.58
C ASP A 453 7.85 19.88 13.33
N LEU A 454 7.31 18.90 12.62
CA LEU A 454 6.78 17.67 13.24
C LEU A 454 7.85 16.88 13.99
N ASN A 455 9.07 16.78 13.44
CA ASN A 455 10.18 16.12 14.12
C ASN A 455 10.53 16.83 15.42
N HIS A 456 10.58 18.17 15.40
CA HIS A 456 10.82 18.96 16.60
C HIS A 456 9.71 18.78 17.64
N PHE A 457 8.45 18.72 17.20
CA PHE A 457 7.32 18.40 18.07
C PHE A 457 7.51 17.04 18.74
N TRP A 458 7.91 16.01 18.00
CA TRP A 458 8.12 14.67 18.56
C TRP A 458 9.36 14.56 19.45
N GLU A 459 10.40 15.36 19.20
CA GLU A 459 11.54 15.51 20.12
C GLU A 459 11.05 16.01 21.48
N LEU A 460 10.27 17.10 21.52
CA LEU A 460 9.70 17.62 22.76
C LEU A 460 8.78 16.63 23.48
N GLU A 461 8.00 15.83 22.74
CA GLU A 461 7.15 14.78 23.34
C GLU A 461 8.00 13.64 23.94
N ARG A 462 9.15 13.28 23.34
CA ARG A 462 10.07 12.27 23.89
C ARG A 462 10.71 12.74 25.18
N ASP A 463 11.25 13.96 25.20
CA ASP A 463 11.86 14.53 26.40
C ASP A 463 10.87 14.58 27.57
N LEU A 464 9.60 14.91 27.31
CA LEU A 464 8.55 14.90 28.31
C LEU A 464 8.19 13.49 28.78
N TRP A 465 8.19 12.52 27.88
CA TRP A 465 7.89 11.12 28.21
C TRP A 465 9.02 10.50 29.05
N GLU A 466 10.28 10.74 28.71
CA GLU A 466 11.45 10.29 29.48
C GLU A 466 11.45 10.91 30.88
N LYS A 467 11.16 12.20 31.01
CA LYS A 467 11.01 12.86 32.32
C LYS A 467 9.90 12.26 33.18
N LYS A 468 8.79 11.82 32.58
CA LYS A 468 7.66 11.18 33.30
C LYS A 468 7.88 9.71 33.67
N THR A 469 8.82 9.04 33.01
CA THR A 469 9.11 7.62 33.25
C THR A 469 10.29 7.43 34.19
N ASN A 470 11.15 8.44 34.30
CA ASN A 470 12.30 8.48 35.22
C ASN A 470 12.01 9.24 36.54
N ALA A 471 10.82 9.81 36.70
CA ALA A 471 10.31 10.42 37.93
C ALA A 471 9.17 9.56 38.49
#